data_AF-A0AAW4R3Q6-F1
#
_entry.id   AF-A0AAW4R3Q6-F1
#
_cell.length_a   1.000
_cell.length_b   1.000
_cell.length_c   1.000
_cell.angle_alpha   90.00
_cell.angle_beta   90.00
_cell.angle_gamma   90.00
#
_symmetry.space_group_name_H-M   'P 1'
#
loop_
_entity.id
_entity.type
_entity.pdbx_description
1 polymer ?
#
loop_
_entity_poly.entity_id
_entity_poly.type
_entity_poly.pdbx_seq_one_letter_code
_entity_poly.pdbx_strand_id
1 'polypeptide(L)'
;MDKAKVIELIARVVFDASESGKNYGWMCEPDNSLDKLGEELDVSNEEIYDTVLKLNGPDPVAISKTEEGTYKRNLVEMHYPWDMIKDWSEEKCEAEIEAIDGADVI
;
A
#
# COMPACT_ATOMS: atom_id res chain seq x y z
N MET A 1 -5.28 -23.39 -7.27
CA MET A 1 -4.35 -22.50 -6.56
C MET A 1 -5.14 -21.25 -6.19
N ASP A 2 -5.01 -20.72 -4.98
CA ASP A 2 -5.75 -19.52 -4.54
C ASP A 2 -5.06 -18.27 -5.09
N LYS A 3 -5.66 -17.63 -6.10
CA LYS A 3 -5.10 -16.43 -6.74
C LYS A 3 -4.79 -15.31 -5.73
N ALA A 4 -5.69 -15.08 -4.78
CA ALA A 4 -5.51 -14.07 -3.73
C ALA A 4 -4.29 -14.34 -2.84
N LYS A 5 -4.04 -15.60 -2.46
CA LYS A 5 -2.87 -15.97 -1.65
C LYS A 5 -1.56 -15.83 -2.43
N VAL A 6 -1.60 -16.09 -3.73
CA VAL A 6 -0.46 -15.89 -4.63
C VAL A 6 -0.10 -14.41 -4.72
N ILE A 7 -1.10 -13.55 -4.93
CA ILE A 7 -0.94 -12.10 -4.96
C ILE A 7 -0.33 -11.59 -3.65
N GLU A 8 -0.85 -12.03 -2.50
CA GLU A 8 -0.35 -11.64 -1.17
C GLU A 8 1.12 -12.05 -0.96
N LEU A 9 1.48 -13.27 -1.35
CA LEU A 9 2.85 -13.77 -1.24
C LEU A 9 3.83 -12.97 -2.12
N ILE A 10 3.45 -12.70 -3.38
CA ILE A 10 4.29 -11.93 -4.29
C ILE A 10 4.44 -10.49 -3.77
N ALA A 11 3.34 -9.86 -3.37
CA ALA A 11 3.35 -8.51 -2.81
C ALA A 11 4.24 -8.41 -1.57
N ARG A 12 4.21 -9.41 -0.69
CA ARG A 12 5.05 -9.45 0.51
C ARG A 12 6.54 -9.56 0.18
N VAL A 13 6.92 -10.37 -0.81
CA VAL A 13 8.32 -10.46 -1.26
C VAL A 13 8.81 -9.12 -1.83
N VAL A 14 7.97 -8.43 -2.60
CA VAL A 14 8.27 -7.10 -3.14
C VAL A 14 8.41 -6.07 -2.01
N PHE A 15 7.50 -6.10 -1.04
CA PHE A 15 7.53 -5.24 0.15
C PHE A 15 8.79 -5.48 1.01
N ASP A 16 9.11 -6.73 1.34
CA ASP A 16 10.29 -7.07 2.15
C ASP A 16 11.61 -6.69 1.44
N ALA A 17 11.65 -6.80 0.10
CA ALA A 17 12.78 -6.33 -0.70
C ALA A 17 12.93 -4.80 -0.62
N SER A 18 11.82 -4.07 -0.61
CA SER A 18 11.77 -2.62 -0.40
C SER A 18 12.34 -2.21 0.96
N GLU A 19 11.82 -2.80 2.04
CA GLU A 19 12.25 -2.49 3.43
C GLU A 19 13.72 -2.85 3.68
N SER A 20 14.20 -3.94 3.08
CA SER A 20 15.59 -4.36 3.21
C SER A 20 16.58 -3.59 2.33
N GLY A 21 16.11 -2.58 1.58
CA GLY A 21 16.93 -1.77 0.68
C GLY A 21 17.55 -2.57 -0.46
N LYS A 22 16.98 -3.72 -0.80
CA LYS A 22 17.49 -4.60 -1.86
C LYS A 22 17.08 -4.06 -3.23
N ASN A 23 17.97 -4.23 -4.21
CA ASN A 23 17.70 -3.85 -5.59
C ASN A 23 16.63 -4.79 -6.20
N TYR A 24 15.63 -4.22 -6.87
CA TYR A 24 14.56 -4.94 -7.57
C TYR A 24 14.98 -5.60 -8.88
N GLY A 25 16.27 -5.62 -9.23
CA GLY A 25 16.78 -6.17 -10.49
C GLY A 25 16.34 -7.60 -10.76
N TRP A 26 16.12 -8.40 -9.71
CA TRP A 26 15.57 -9.76 -9.81
C TRP A 26 14.17 -9.81 -10.43
N MET A 27 13.33 -8.78 -10.23
CA MET A 27 11.98 -8.66 -10.82
C MET A 27 12.00 -8.38 -12.33
N CYS A 28 13.16 -8.00 -12.86
CA CYS A 28 13.37 -7.75 -14.29
C CYS A 28 14.24 -8.82 -14.94
N GLU A 29 14.70 -9.83 -14.19
CA GLU A 29 15.44 -10.94 -14.76
C GLU A 29 14.53 -11.80 -15.64
N PRO A 30 15.00 -12.26 -16.81
CA PRO A 30 14.17 -12.94 -17.79
C PRO A 30 13.53 -14.25 -17.27
N ASP A 31 14.08 -14.87 -16.23
CA ASP A 31 13.54 -16.10 -15.62
C ASP A 31 12.72 -15.84 -14.34
N ASN A 32 12.79 -14.63 -13.77
CA ASN A 32 12.12 -14.26 -12.52
C ASN A 32 11.22 -13.02 -12.70
N SER A 33 10.91 -12.65 -13.94
CA SER A 33 10.20 -11.39 -14.20
C SER A 33 8.78 -11.45 -13.64
N LEU A 34 8.38 -10.36 -13.01
CA LEU A 34 7.03 -10.24 -12.45
C LEU A 34 5.96 -10.45 -13.53
N ASP A 35 6.24 -10.01 -14.77
CA ASP A 35 5.35 -10.19 -15.92
C ASP A 35 5.16 -11.67 -16.30
N LYS A 36 6.22 -12.49 -16.26
CA LYS A 36 6.09 -13.93 -16.53
C LYS A 36 5.31 -14.63 -15.42
N LEU A 37 5.63 -14.31 -14.17
CA LEU A 37 4.89 -14.82 -13.00
C LEU A 37 3.42 -14.42 -13.06
N GLY A 38 3.12 -13.19 -13.49
CA GLY A 38 1.75 -12.71 -13.69
C GLY A 38 1.01 -13.46 -14.80
N GLU A 39 1.66 -13.69 -15.94
CA GLU A 39 1.06 -14.46 -17.06
C GLU A 39 0.82 -15.93 -16.70
N GLU A 40 1.77 -16.59 -16.02
CA GLU A 40 1.63 -18.00 -15.62
C GLU A 40 0.58 -18.23 -14.53
N LEU A 41 0.39 -17.24 -13.64
CA LEU A 41 -0.49 -17.35 -12.47
C LEU A 41 -1.83 -16.64 -12.66
N ASP A 42 -2.08 -16.05 -13.84
CA ASP A 42 -3.25 -15.23 -14.16
C ASP A 42 -3.44 -14.07 -13.16
N VAL A 43 -2.33 -13.41 -12.82
CA VAL A 43 -2.26 -12.30 -11.85
C VAL A 43 -1.76 -11.06 -12.55
N SER A 44 -2.45 -9.93 -12.36
CA SER A 44 -1.99 -8.67 -12.92
C SER A 44 -0.98 -7.99 -11.99
N ASN A 45 0.02 -7.32 -12.58
CA ASN A 45 0.95 -6.47 -11.83
C ASN A 45 0.19 -5.41 -11.01
N GLU A 46 -0.92 -4.88 -11.53
CA GLU A 46 -1.81 -3.96 -10.82
C GLU A 46 -2.33 -4.54 -9.50
N GLU A 47 -2.79 -5.80 -9.49
CA GLU A 47 -3.28 -6.49 -8.29
C GLU A 47 -2.16 -6.69 -7.26
N ILE A 48 -0.94 -6.96 -7.73
CA ILE A 48 0.25 -7.08 -6.88
C ILE A 48 0.59 -5.72 -6.26
N TYR A 49 0.68 -4.66 -7.06
CA TYR A 49 1.03 -3.33 -6.56
C TYR A 49 -0.02 -2.76 -5.62
N ASP A 50 -1.31 -2.95 -5.91
CA ASP A 50 -2.41 -2.61 -5.01
C ASP A 50 -2.25 -3.32 -3.64
N THR A 51 -1.84 -4.59 -3.65
CA THR A 51 -1.57 -5.34 -2.43
C THR A 51 -0.29 -4.88 -1.73
N VAL A 52 0.77 -4.54 -2.46
CA VAL A 52 2.00 -3.93 -1.90
C VAL A 52 1.69 -2.59 -1.24
N LEU A 53 0.84 -1.77 -1.85
CA LEU A 53 0.33 -0.52 -1.29
C LEU A 53 -0.46 -0.76 0.00
N LYS A 54 -1.32 -1.78 0.03
CA LYS A 54 -2.04 -2.21 1.24
C LYS A 54 -1.11 -2.71 2.34
N LEU A 55 0.01 -3.35 2.00
CA LEU A 55 1.05 -3.77 2.94
C LEU A 55 1.91 -2.61 3.45
N ASN A 56 2.14 -1.58 2.63
CA ASN A 56 2.74 -0.30 3.04
C ASN A 56 1.78 0.54 3.88
N GLY A 57 0.47 0.32 3.77
CA GLY A 57 -0.53 0.89 4.66
C GLY A 57 -0.42 0.31 6.07
N PRO A 58 -0.84 1.05 7.10
CA PRO A 58 -0.97 0.49 8.45
C PRO A 58 -1.95 -0.70 8.43
N ASP A 59 -1.65 -1.73 9.22
CA ASP A 59 -2.54 -2.89 9.38
C ASP A 59 -3.95 -2.37 9.74
N PRO A 60 -5.00 -2.65 8.95
CA PRO A 60 -6.33 -2.12 9.20
C PRO A 60 -6.85 -2.51 10.60
N VAL A 61 -6.35 -3.62 11.18
CA VAL A 61 -6.65 -4.03 12.56
C VAL A 61 -5.93 -3.13 13.58
N ALA A 62 -4.74 -2.64 13.29
CA ALA A 62 -3.98 -1.73 14.16
C ALA A 62 -4.61 -0.33 14.25
N ILE A 63 -5.17 0.19 13.14
CA ILE A 63 -5.87 1.48 13.14
C ILE A 63 -7.30 1.35 13.73
N SER A 64 -7.90 0.15 13.72
CA SER A 64 -9.34 -0.06 14.03
C SER A 64 -9.73 0.02 15.50
N LYS A 65 -8.78 0.25 16.42
CA LYS A 65 -9.04 0.08 17.85
C LYS A 65 -9.13 1.37 18.67
N THR A 66 -8.89 2.53 18.07
CA THR A 66 -8.92 3.82 18.75
C THR A 66 -9.53 4.91 17.86
N GLU A 67 -10.33 5.81 18.43
CA GLU A 67 -10.83 7.02 17.72
C GLU A 67 -9.67 7.79 17.07
N GLU A 68 -8.49 7.75 17.70
CA GLU A 68 -7.21 8.34 17.31
C GLU A 68 -6.55 7.77 16.04
N GLY A 69 -7.22 6.94 15.25
CA GLY A 69 -6.72 6.45 13.96
C GLY A 69 -7.64 6.75 12.77
N THR A 70 -8.75 7.47 13.02
CA THR A 70 -9.81 7.64 12.03
C THR A 70 -9.35 8.54 10.89
N TYR A 71 -8.67 9.65 11.21
CA TYR A 71 -8.21 10.60 10.20
C TYR A 71 -7.03 10.05 9.39
N LYS A 72 -6.10 9.34 10.04
CA LYS A 72 -5.04 8.62 9.33
C LYS A 72 -5.59 7.59 8.34
N ARG A 73 -6.64 6.84 8.70
CA ARG A 73 -7.27 5.88 7.78
C ARG A 73 -7.85 6.58 6.57
N ASN A 74 -8.60 7.67 6.78
CA ASN A 74 -9.18 8.44 5.68
C ASN A 74 -8.10 8.95 4.72
N LEU A 75 -6.96 9.44 5.23
CA LEU A 75 -5.84 9.86 4.38
C LEU A 75 -5.25 8.69 3.57
N VAL A 76 -5.05 7.52 4.17
CA VAL A 76 -4.59 6.32 3.43
C VAL A 76 -5.61 5.94 2.35
N GLU A 77 -6.91 5.99 2.64
CA GLU A 77 -7.99 5.72 1.67
C GLU A 77 -8.01 6.77 0.54
N MET A 78 -7.62 8.01 0.83
CA MET A 78 -7.40 9.08 -0.15
C MET A 78 -6.04 8.97 -0.87
N HIS A 79 -5.37 7.82 -0.79
CA HIS A 79 -4.09 7.52 -1.42
C HIS A 79 -2.87 8.29 -0.87
N TYR A 80 -2.93 8.82 0.36
CA TYR A 80 -1.73 9.36 1.01
C TYR A 80 -0.75 8.23 1.40
N PRO A 81 0.57 8.40 1.18
CA PRO A 81 1.57 7.44 1.62
C PRO A 81 1.62 7.34 3.14
N TRP A 82 1.54 6.12 3.69
CA TRP A 82 1.60 5.90 5.14
C TRP A 82 2.89 6.44 5.77
N ASP A 83 4.05 6.22 5.16
CA ASP A 83 5.33 6.76 5.64
C ASP A 83 5.34 8.27 5.86
N MET A 84 4.51 8.99 5.11
CA MET A 84 4.39 10.44 5.24
C MET A 84 3.53 10.83 6.44
N ILE A 85 2.46 10.09 6.71
CA ILE A 85 1.43 10.44 7.69
C ILE A 85 1.54 9.66 9.02
N LYS A 86 2.37 8.61 9.09
CA LYS A 86 2.51 7.75 10.28
C LYS A 86 2.87 8.54 11.53
N ASP A 87 3.72 9.55 11.38
CA ASP A 87 4.22 10.43 12.44
C ASP A 87 3.36 11.69 12.64
N TRP A 88 2.26 11.87 11.89
CA TRP A 88 1.37 13.01 12.06
C TRP A 88 0.49 12.84 13.30
N SER A 89 0.09 13.95 13.93
CA SER A 89 -0.99 13.93 14.92
C SER A 89 -2.35 13.82 14.22
N GLU A 90 -3.37 13.32 14.90
CA GLU A 90 -4.73 13.26 14.34
C GLU A 90 -5.26 14.65 13.96
N GLU A 91 -4.99 15.71 14.75
CA GLU A 91 -5.38 17.09 14.41
C GLU A 91 -4.78 17.56 13.07
N LYS A 92 -3.55 17.12 12.76
CA LYS A 92 -2.91 17.43 11.47
C LYS A 92 -3.55 16.64 10.34
N CYS A 93 -3.91 15.38 10.59
CA CYS A 93 -4.60 14.56 9.61
C CYS A 93 -6.01 15.09 9.31
N GLU A 94 -6.75 15.53 10.34
CA GLU A 94 -8.05 16.19 10.21
C GLU A 94 -7.95 17.49 9.40
N ALA A 95 -7.01 18.37 9.74
CA ALA A 95 -6.82 19.63 9.02
C ALA A 95 -6.48 19.43 7.53
N GLU A 96 -5.74 18.38 7.18
CA GLU A 96 -5.44 18.04 5.78
C GLU A 96 -6.69 17.56 5.03
N ILE A 97 -7.50 16.70 5.66
CA ILE A 97 -8.78 16.24 5.08
C ILE A 97 -9.74 17.42 4.89
N GLU A 98 -9.87 18.30 5.88
CA GLU A 98 -10.70 19.51 5.78
C GLU A 98 -10.20 20.48 4.71
N ALA A 99 -8.87 20.60 4.51
CA ALA A 99 -8.30 21.42 3.45
C ALA A 99 -8.61 20.85 2.05
N ILE A 100 -8.65 19.52 1.91
CA ILE A 100 -9.02 18.86 0.66
C ILE A 100 -10.51 19.06 0.37
N ASP A 101 -11.40 18.82 1.33
CA ASP A 101 -12.85 19.05 1.18
C ASP A 101 -13.18 20.53 0.96
N GLY A 102 -12.42 21.44 1.57
CA GLY A 102 -12.56 22.88 1.39
C GLY A 102 -12.08 23.39 0.02
N ALA A 103 -11.26 22.63 -0.70
CA ALA A 103 -10.72 23.02 -2.00
C ALA A 103 -11.71 22.80 -3.16
N ASP A 104 -12.83 22.10 -2.95
CA ASP A 104 -13.88 21.83 -3.96
C ASP A 104 -14.95 22.94 -4.05
N VAL A 105 -14.73 24.10 -3.40
CA VAL A 105 -15.64 25.26 -3.47
C VAL A 105 -15.05 26.39 -4.32
N ILE A 106 -14.95 26.21 -5.64
CA ILE A 106 -14.89 27.34 -6.61
C ILE A 106 -15.62 26.98 -7.90
#